data_AF-A0A0V0Q2L9-F1
#
_entry.id   AF-A0A0V0Q2L9-F1
#
_cell.length_a   1.000
_cell.length_b   1.000
_cell.length_c   1.000
_cell.angle_alpha   90.00
_cell.angle_beta   90.00
_cell.angle_gamma   90.00
#
_symmetry.space_group_name_H-M   'P 1'
#
loop_
_entity.id
_entity.type
_entity.pdbx_description
1 polymer ?
#
loop_
_entity_poly.entity_id
_entity_poly.type
_entity_poly.pdbx_seq_one_letter_code
_entity_poly.pdbx_strand_id
1 'polypeptide(L)'
;MTLTPARASDAALAALPPLYLNAAEIDPLCSDSERFAARLHALGRKDRFDRIAGVVHGFMQMSLWLPQSVDAYRRAGDAFRVMT
;
A
#
# COMPACT_ATOMS: atom_id res chain seq x y z
N MET A 1 10.97 19.73 -5.83
CA MET A 1 10.02 19.01 -4.95
C MET A 1 8.93 18.45 -5.82
N THR A 2 8.72 17.13 -5.81
CA THR A 2 7.70 16.49 -6.66
C THR A 2 6.45 16.24 -5.81
N LEU A 3 5.29 16.72 -6.25
CA LEU A 3 4.00 16.52 -5.55
C LEU A 3 3.50 15.07 -5.61
N THR A 4 3.95 14.31 -6.61
CA THR A 4 3.55 12.92 -6.84
C THR A 4 4.73 11.98 -6.54
N PRO A 5 4.74 11.24 -5.43
CA PRO A 5 5.86 10.36 -5.05
C PRO A 5 6.22 9.33 -6.12
N ALA A 6 5.24 8.84 -6.88
CA ALA A 6 5.47 7.91 -8.00
C ALA A 6 6.35 8.49 -9.13
N ARG A 7 6.58 9.81 -9.15
CA ARG A 7 7.47 10.51 -10.09
C ARG A 7 8.81 10.91 -9.47
N ALA A 8 9.14 10.42 -8.28
CA ALA A 8 10.47 10.59 -7.71
C ALA A 8 11.52 9.85 -8.55
N SER A 9 12.80 10.24 -8.42
CA SER A 9 13.89 9.54 -9.10
C SER A 9 14.02 8.10 -8.59
N ASP A 10 14.54 7.21 -9.44
CA ASP A 10 14.75 5.81 -9.05
C ASP A 10 15.67 5.67 -7.84
N ALA A 11 16.69 6.54 -7.72
CA ALA A 11 17.55 6.59 -6.55
C ALA A 11 16.79 6.96 -5.27
N ALA A 12 15.85 7.91 -5.34
CA ALA A 12 15.02 8.28 -4.19
C ALA A 12 14.04 7.17 -3.80
N LEU A 13 13.42 6.52 -4.78
CA LEU A 13 12.51 5.38 -4.55
C LEU A 13 13.26 4.16 -3.99
N ALA A 14 14.46 3.89 -4.47
CA ALA A 14 15.31 2.82 -3.95
C ALA A 14 15.73 3.08 -2.49
N ALA A 15 15.95 4.34 -2.12
CA ALA A 15 16.36 4.74 -0.77
C ALA A 15 15.22 4.78 0.27
N LEU A 16 13.97 4.53 -0.11
CA LEU A 16 12.85 4.45 0.82
C LEU A 16 13.07 3.32 1.85
N PRO A 17 12.62 3.48 3.11
CA PRO A 17 12.58 2.37 4.06
C PRO A 17 11.68 1.23 3.52
N PRO A 18 11.70 0.02 4.14
CA PRO A 18 10.74 -1.02 3.81
C PRO A 18 9.30 -0.50 3.89
N LEU A 19 8.49 -0.82 2.88
CA LEU A 19 7.10 -0.38 2.81
C LEU A 19 6.14 -1.57 2.90
N TYR A 20 5.01 -1.32 3.55
CA TYR A 20 3.78 -2.09 3.39
C TYR A 20 2.74 -1.17 2.76
N LEU A 21 2.11 -1.65 1.68
CA LEU A 21 1.08 -0.93 0.95
C LEU A 21 -0.19 -1.76 0.94
N ASN A 22 -1.36 -1.12 1.07
CA ASN A 22 -2.63 -1.73 0.74
C ASN A 22 -3.52 -0.76 -0.04
N ALA A 23 -4.48 -1.29 -0.79
CA ALA A 23 -5.44 -0.52 -1.55
C ALA A 23 -6.83 -1.13 -1.46
N ALA A 24 -7.86 -0.29 -1.50
CA ALA A 24 -9.23 -0.74 -1.64
C ALA A 24 -9.57 -0.98 -3.13
N GLU A 25 -10.28 -2.06 -3.45
CA GLU A 25 -10.68 -2.40 -4.83
C GLU A 25 -11.58 -1.34 -5.47
N ILE A 26 -12.51 -0.76 -4.70
CA ILE A 26 -13.50 0.21 -5.18
C ILE A 26 -13.07 1.62 -4.73
N ASP A 27 -11.84 2.00 -5.09
CA ASP A 27 -11.20 3.27 -4.72
C ASP A 27 -10.68 3.98 -5.98
N PRO A 28 -10.99 5.27 -6.19
CA PRO A 28 -10.39 6.07 -7.27
C PRO A 28 -8.85 6.02 -7.30
N LEU A 29 -8.20 5.79 -6.15
CA LEU A 29 -6.75 5.72 -6.00
C LEU A 29 -6.18 4.30 -6.16
N CYS A 30 -7.02 3.29 -6.40
CA CYS A 30 -6.60 1.89 -6.50
C CYS A 30 -5.53 1.72 -7.58
N SER A 31 -5.78 2.22 -8.79
CA SER A 31 -4.84 2.06 -9.91
C SER A 31 -3.53 2.82 -9.71
N ASP A 32 -3.53 3.93 -8.97
CA ASP A 32 -2.31 4.65 -8.62
C ASP A 32 -1.46 3.86 -7.63
N SER A 33 -2.11 3.21 -6.66
CA SER A 33 -1.45 2.34 -5.69
C SER A 33 -0.81 1.12 -6.37
N GLU A 34 -1.55 0.47 -7.28
CA GLU A 34 -1.04 -0.64 -8.09
C GLU A 34 0.16 -0.23 -8.94
N ARG A 35 0.08 0.92 -9.63
CA ARG A 35 1.19 1.46 -10.44
C ARG A 35 2.41 1.80 -9.58
N PHE A 36 2.20 2.35 -8.39
CA PHE A 36 3.29 2.70 -7.50
C PHE A 36 3.99 1.43 -6.96
N ALA A 37 3.23 0.42 -6.52
CA ALA A 37 3.78 -0.86 -6.11
C ALA A 37 4.57 -1.53 -7.25
N ALA A 38 4.01 -1.57 -8.46
CA ALA A 38 4.68 -2.11 -9.64
C ALA A 38 5.97 -1.34 -9.98
N ARG A 39 5.99 0.00 -9.83
CA ARG A 39 7.19 0.82 -10.03
C ARG A 39 8.29 0.48 -9.02
N LEU A 40 7.93 0.31 -7.74
CA LEU A 40 8.89 -0.11 -6.71
C LEU A 40 9.45 -1.51 -6.99
N HIS A 41 8.60 -2.46 -7.40
CA HIS A 41 9.02 -3.82 -7.77
C HIS A 41 9.94 -3.85 -9.00
N ALA A 42 9.70 -2.99 -10.00
CA ALA A 42 10.58 -2.85 -11.15
C ALA A 42 11.99 -2.36 -10.78
N LEU A 43 12.15 -1.71 -9.62
CA LEU A 43 13.44 -1.32 -9.04
C LEU A 43 14.06 -2.42 -8.15
N GLY A 44 13.49 -3.64 -8.17
CA GLY A 44 13.96 -4.78 -7.38
C GLY A 44 13.52 -4.76 -5.91
N ARG A 45 12.69 -3.79 -5.50
CA ARG A 45 12.12 -3.77 -4.15
C ARG A 45 11.08 -4.88 -3.98
N LYS A 46 10.95 -5.39 -2.76
CA LYS A 46 10.04 -6.51 -2.41
C LYS A 46 8.96 -6.10 -1.41
N ASP A 47 8.59 -4.82 -1.44
CA ASP A 47 7.54 -4.26 -0.57
C ASP A 47 6.23 -5.03 -0.79
N ARG A 48 5.57 -5.41 0.30
CA ARG A 48 4.29 -6.12 0.23
C ARG A 48 3.19 -5.15 -0.19
N PHE A 49 2.36 -5.58 -1.14
CA PHE A 49 1.18 -4.87 -1.58
C PHE A 49 -0.06 -5.76 -1.51
N ASP A 50 -1.07 -5.35 -0.75
CA ASP A 50 -2.34 -6.07 -0.63
C ASP A 50 -3.50 -5.25 -1.21
N ARG A 51 -4.11 -5.73 -2.29
CA ARG A 51 -5.38 -5.18 -2.82
C ARG A 51 -6.55 -5.87 -2.13
N ILE A 52 -7.37 -5.10 -1.41
CA ILE A 52 -8.47 -5.59 -0.60
C ILE A 52 -9.77 -5.51 -1.41
N ALA A 53 -10.38 -6.67 -1.66
CA ALA A 53 -11.57 -6.79 -2.50
C ALA A 53 -12.86 -6.28 -1.81
N GLY A 54 -13.78 -5.75 -2.60
CA GLY A 54 -15.14 -5.38 -2.19
C GLY A 54 -15.25 -4.20 -1.22
N VAL A 55 -14.19 -3.42 -1.04
CA VAL A 55 -14.17 -2.28 -0.11
C VAL A 55 -13.90 -0.97 -0.83
N VAL A 56 -14.38 0.13 -0.25
CA VAL A 56 -14.26 1.50 -0.77
C VAL A 56 -13.05 2.23 -0.17
N HIS A 57 -12.76 3.41 -0.70
CA HIS A 57 -11.78 4.32 -0.10
C HIS A 57 -12.07 4.55 1.39
N GLY A 58 -11.01 4.54 2.22
CA GLY A 58 -11.11 4.76 3.67
C GLY A 58 -11.62 3.58 4.49
N PHE A 59 -11.84 2.39 3.88
CA PHE A 59 -12.42 1.23 4.58
C PHE A 59 -11.74 0.85 5.89
N MET A 60 -10.43 1.09 6.04
CA MET A 60 -9.72 0.80 7.29
C MET A 60 -10.33 1.54 8.49
N GLN A 61 -10.95 2.70 8.31
CA GLN A 61 -11.64 3.43 9.38
C GLN A 61 -13.00 2.82 9.79
N MET A 62 -13.45 1.78 9.08
CA MET A 62 -14.80 1.20 9.23
C MET A 62 -14.76 -0.17 9.94
N SER A 63 -13.85 -0.36 10.89
CA SER A 63 -13.62 -1.66 11.58
C SER A 63 -14.83 -2.19 12.35
N LEU A 64 -15.77 -1.31 12.73
CA LEU A 64 -17.04 -1.70 13.34
C LEU A 64 -18.00 -2.40 12.36
N TRP A 65 -17.84 -2.16 11.05
CA TRP A 65 -18.81 -2.55 10.02
C TRP A 65 -18.22 -3.53 9.01
N LEU A 66 -16.92 -3.46 8.75
CA LEU A 66 -16.26 -4.23 7.70
C LEU A 66 -15.24 -5.21 8.32
N PRO A 67 -15.46 -6.54 8.24
CA PRO A 67 -14.45 -7.50 8.68
C PRO A 67 -13.13 -7.34 7.91
N GLN A 68 -13.18 -6.92 6.65
CA GLN A 68 -12.01 -6.61 5.83
C GLN A 68 -11.12 -5.53 6.46
N SER A 69 -11.70 -4.56 7.18
CA SER A 69 -10.94 -3.53 7.88
C SER A 69 -10.12 -4.12 9.03
N VAL A 70 -10.74 -4.97 9.85
CA VAL A 70 -10.05 -5.66 10.94
C VAL A 70 -8.91 -6.53 10.41
N ASP A 71 -9.16 -7.26 9.33
CA ASP A 71 -8.13 -8.08 8.68
C ASP A 71 -7.01 -7.25 8.05
N ALA A 72 -7.33 -6.08 7.47
CA ALA A 72 -6.31 -5.17 6.95
C ALA A 72 -5.41 -4.62 8.06
N TYR A 73 -5.95 -4.30 9.24
CA TYR A 73 -5.14 -3.94 10.41
C TYR A 73 -4.24 -5.08 10.89
N ARG A 74 -4.75 -6.33 10.92
CA ARG A 74 -3.93 -7.50 11.25
C ARG A 74 -2.76 -7.66 10.28
N ARG A 75 -3.02 -7.61 8.97
CA ARG A 75 -1.97 -7.69 7.94
C ARG A 75 -0.92 -6.58 8.08
N ALA A 76 -1.35 -5.35 8.34
CA ALA A 76 -0.44 -4.23 8.56
C ALA A 76 0.44 -4.45 9.81
N GLY A 77 -0.14 -4.93 10.91
CA GLY A 77 0.61 -5.27 12.12
C GLY A 77 1.60 -6.42 11.91
N ASP A 78 1.20 -7.45 11.17
CA ASP A 78 2.08 -8.58 10.83
C ASP A 78 3.24 -8.12 9.94
N ALA A 79 2.97 -7.26 8.94
CA ALA A 79 4.00 -6.68 8.10
C ALA A 79 4.99 -5.83 8.93
N PHE A 80 4.49 -5.01 9.85
CA PHE A 80 5.34 -4.20 10.72
C PHE A 80 6.29 -5.06 11.57
N ARG A 81 5.78 -6.14 12.18
CA ARG A 81 6.62 -7.06 12.97
C ARG A 81 7.73 -7.75 12.18
N VAL A 82 7.57 -7.92 10.87
CA VAL A 82 8.60 -8.51 10.00
C VAL A 82 9.64 -7.47 9.58
N MET A 83 9.25 -6.19 9.54
CA MET A 83 10.09 -5.08 9.09
C MET A 83 10.97 -4.48 10.19
N THR A 84 10.61 -4.68 11.46
CA THR A 84 11.35 -4.23 12.65
C THR A 84 12.04 -5.40 13.34
#